data_AF-A0A932VZM7-F1
#
_entry.id   AF-A0A932VZM7-F1
#
_cell.length_a   1.000
_cell.length_b   1.000
_cell.length_c   1.000
_cell.angle_alpha   90.00
_cell.angle_beta   90.00
_cell.angle_gamma   90.00
#
_symmetry.space_group_name_H-M   'P 1'
#
loop_
_entity.id
_entity.type
_entity.pdbx_description
1 polymer ?
#
loop_
_entity_poly.entity_id
_entity_poly.type
_entity_poly.pdbx_seq_one_letter_code
_entity_poly.pdbx_strand_id
1 'polypeptide(L)'
;MFRRLKCTSPDIGLLLAPYQFHAIEVQEKDIFEDHLRHCVYCVQELGDSSELYPILNEARGLRLNPGHVGPAGFHFLKWASGLASVLLVVGSLFVYYEHHIPKSEPAPVIRAVELPPQRVTRLVEKGRYAEAIGALETHVQTKPSSSSYLLLGYCYYSVNQHSKAVTPFLRAIASAEDREKEQARWFLAKSYLELHQPDQAREQLSEIVKTGGRLAADAQSLLRTLETGISP
;
A
#
# COMPACT_ATOMS: atom_id res chain seq x y z
N MET A 1 22.77 -28.65 10.83
CA MET A 1 23.32 -27.77 9.77
C MET A 1 22.17 -27.48 8.79
N PHE A 2 21.47 -26.36 8.95
CA PHE A 2 20.37 -26.01 8.04
C PHE A 2 20.95 -25.36 6.79
N ARG A 3 20.87 -26.07 5.65
CA ARG A 3 21.25 -25.51 4.35
C ARG A 3 20.23 -24.42 4.02
N ARG A 4 20.67 -23.16 3.87
CA ARG A 4 19.78 -22.08 3.42
C ARG A 4 19.30 -22.44 2.02
N LEU A 5 18.04 -22.84 1.90
CA LEU A 5 17.38 -23.03 0.61
C LEU A 5 17.35 -21.67 -0.09
N LYS A 6 17.63 -21.67 -1.38
CA LYS A 6 17.55 -20.50 -2.26
C LYS A 6 16.70 -20.90 -3.45
N CYS A 7 16.01 -19.91 -4.03
CA CYS A 7 15.27 -20.10 -5.26
C CYS A 7 16.18 -20.64 -6.38
N THR A 8 15.68 -21.59 -7.16
CA THR A 8 16.41 -22.19 -8.30
C THR A 8 16.56 -21.21 -9.45
N SER A 9 15.61 -20.28 -9.62
CA SER A 9 15.64 -19.20 -10.62
C SER A 9 15.36 -17.86 -9.93
N PRO A 10 16.38 -17.07 -9.60
CA PRO A 10 16.22 -15.82 -8.87
C PRO A 10 15.26 -14.84 -9.55
N ASP A 11 15.27 -14.79 -10.88
CA ASP A 11 14.45 -13.87 -11.68
C ASP A 11 12.95 -14.23 -11.58
N ILE A 12 12.62 -15.53 -11.64
CA ILE A 12 11.25 -16.02 -11.43
C ILE A 12 10.85 -15.91 -9.94
N GLY A 13 11.82 -16.04 -9.03
CA GLY A 13 11.61 -15.83 -7.59
C GLY A 13 11.14 -14.42 -7.22
N LEU A 14 11.37 -13.42 -8.08
CA LEU A 14 10.83 -12.06 -7.89
C LEU A 14 9.30 -12.01 -8.01
N LEU A 15 8.69 -13.00 -8.68
CA LEU A 15 7.25 -13.11 -8.84
C LEU A 15 6.53 -13.65 -7.59
N LEU A 16 7.27 -14.09 -6.58
CA LEU A 16 6.74 -14.61 -5.32
C LEU A 16 5.84 -13.60 -4.59
N ALA A 17 6.32 -12.37 -4.41
CA ALA A 17 5.55 -11.32 -3.76
C ALA A 17 4.30 -10.92 -4.56
N PRO A 18 4.38 -10.57 -5.87
CA PRO A 18 3.18 -10.22 -6.62
C PRO A 18 2.18 -11.39 -6.72
N TYR A 19 2.65 -12.65 -6.76
CA TYR A 19 1.77 -13.81 -6.71
C TYR A 19 1.02 -13.92 -5.37
N GLN A 20 1.72 -13.77 -4.23
CA GLN A 20 1.13 -13.81 -2.89
C GLN A 20 0.04 -12.73 -2.69
N PHE A 21 0.23 -11.55 -3.26
CA PHE A 21 -0.71 -10.43 -3.15
C PHE A 21 -1.73 -10.37 -4.28
N HIS A 22 -1.85 -11.42 -5.11
CA HIS A 22 -2.78 -11.47 -6.25
C HIS A 22 -2.61 -10.28 -7.23
N ALA A 23 -1.39 -9.73 -7.30
CA ALA A 23 -1.01 -8.56 -8.08
C ALA A 23 -0.06 -8.92 -9.24
N ILE A 24 -0.12 -10.19 -9.68
CA ILE A 24 0.69 -10.73 -10.77
C ILE A 24 -0.09 -10.70 -12.09
N GLU A 25 0.59 -10.39 -13.20
CA GLU A 25 -0.03 -10.43 -14.53
C GLU A 25 -0.36 -11.87 -14.94
N VAL A 26 -1.40 -12.07 -15.76
CA VAL A 26 -1.87 -13.41 -16.16
C VAL A 26 -0.77 -14.25 -16.80
N GLN A 27 0.08 -13.65 -17.64
CA GLN A 27 1.17 -14.34 -18.34
C GLN A 27 2.32 -14.73 -17.39
N GLU A 28 2.60 -13.88 -16.40
CA GLU A 28 3.65 -14.12 -15.40
C GLU A 28 3.20 -15.14 -14.36
N LYS A 29 1.89 -15.20 -14.10
CA LYS A 29 1.27 -16.17 -13.20
C LYS A 29 1.54 -17.60 -13.66
N ASP A 30 1.31 -17.90 -14.94
CA ASP A 30 1.51 -19.24 -15.49
C ASP A 30 2.97 -19.69 -15.38
N ILE A 31 3.91 -18.79 -15.68
CA ILE A 31 5.36 -19.02 -15.57
C ILE A 31 5.76 -19.28 -14.11
N PHE A 32 5.21 -18.49 -13.18
CA PHE A 32 5.51 -18.65 -11.77
C PHE A 32 4.92 -19.93 -11.19
N GLU A 33 3.69 -20.30 -11.56
CA GLU A 33 3.05 -21.54 -11.13
C GLU A 33 3.80 -22.79 -11.62
N ASP A 34 4.29 -22.78 -12.86
CA ASP A 34 5.17 -23.85 -13.37
C ASP A 34 6.48 -23.94 -12.57
N HIS A 35 7.05 -22.79 -12.20
CA HIS A 35 8.24 -22.73 -11.34
C HIS A 35 7.97 -23.27 -9.92
N LEU A 36 6.81 -22.99 -9.33
CA LEU A 36 6.43 -23.49 -8.00
C LEU A 36 6.43 -25.03 -7.94
N ARG A 37 6.10 -25.71 -9.04
CA ARG A 37 6.14 -27.19 -9.11
C ARG A 37 7.55 -27.76 -8.89
N HIS A 38 8.59 -26.96 -9.15
CA HIS A 38 9.99 -27.39 -9.14
C HIS A 38 10.86 -26.64 -8.12
N CYS A 39 10.31 -25.66 -7.39
CA CYS A 39 11.06 -24.79 -6.48
C CYS A 39 10.53 -24.85 -5.05
N VAL A 40 11.15 -25.72 -4.24
CA VAL A 40 10.81 -25.93 -2.81
C VAL A 40 10.92 -24.64 -1.99
N TYR A 41 11.86 -23.74 -2.33
CA TYR A 41 12.02 -22.47 -1.64
C TYR A 41 10.78 -21.57 -1.82
N CYS A 42 10.36 -21.31 -3.05
CA CYS A 42 9.21 -20.43 -3.32
C CYS A 42 7.92 -21.00 -2.75
N VAL A 43 7.76 -22.33 -2.80
CA VAL A 43 6.64 -23.02 -2.17
C VAL A 43 6.60 -22.81 -0.66
N GLN A 44 7.74 -22.92 0.03
CA GLN A 44 7.81 -22.72 1.48
C GLN A 44 7.50 -21.27 1.89
N GLU A 45 7.96 -20.30 1.11
CA GLU A 45 7.75 -18.89 1.41
C GLU A 45 6.29 -18.45 1.20
N LEU A 46 5.52 -19.11 0.32
CA LEU A 46 4.08 -18.83 0.15
C LEU A 46 3.22 -19.28 1.33
N GLY A 47 3.70 -20.24 2.13
CA GLY A 47 2.97 -20.77 3.28
C GLY A 47 1.77 -21.67 2.91
N ASP A 48 1.23 -22.34 3.93
CA ASP A 48 0.19 -23.38 3.79
C ASP A 48 -1.19 -22.74 3.65
N SER A 49 -1.48 -22.12 2.49
CA SER A 49 -2.84 -21.68 2.16
C SER A 49 -3.61 -22.81 1.47
N SER A 50 -4.88 -22.99 1.84
CA SER A 50 -5.74 -24.08 1.36
C SER A 50 -5.97 -24.07 -0.17
N GLU A 51 -5.74 -22.93 -0.84
CA GLU A 51 -5.87 -22.78 -2.29
C GLU A 51 -4.66 -23.34 -3.06
N LEU A 52 -3.51 -23.48 -2.39
CA LEU A 52 -2.28 -24.03 -2.99
C LEU A 52 -2.21 -25.56 -2.93
N TYR A 53 -3.20 -26.21 -2.32
CA TYR A 53 -3.22 -27.66 -2.09
C TYR A 53 -3.00 -28.53 -3.35
N PRO A 54 -3.52 -28.20 -4.55
CA PRO A 54 -3.25 -28.96 -5.77
C PRO A 54 -1.78 -28.87 -6.22
N ILE A 55 -1.19 -27.68 -6.16
CA ILE A 55 0.19 -27.40 -6.57
C ILE A 55 1.19 -28.03 -5.57
N LEU A 56 0.87 -27.92 -4.28
CA LEU A 56 1.67 -28.51 -3.20
C LEU A 56 1.73 -30.04 -3.29
N ASN A 57 0.67 -30.71 -3.72
CA ASN A 57 0.63 -32.17 -3.79
C ASN A 57 1.50 -32.73 -4.93
N GLU A 58 1.67 -32.01 -6.03
CA GLU A 58 2.63 -32.39 -7.08
C GLU A 58 4.07 -32.13 -6.63
N ALA A 59 4.34 -30.99 -5.98
CA ALA A 59 5.67 -30.69 -5.43
C ALA A 59 6.08 -31.63 -4.27
N ARG A 60 5.11 -32.15 -3.49
CA ARG A 60 5.29 -33.12 -2.39
C ARG A 60 5.74 -34.51 -2.83
N GLY A 61 5.81 -34.80 -4.13
CA GLY A 61 6.55 -35.97 -4.65
C GLY A 61 8.03 -35.98 -4.22
N LEU A 62 8.55 -34.83 -3.77
CA LEU A 62 9.85 -34.68 -3.13
C LEU A 62 9.67 -34.70 -1.59
N ARG A 63 9.91 -35.89 -1.01
CA ARG A 63 9.75 -36.27 0.40
C ARG A 63 9.87 -35.12 1.42
N LEU A 64 8.76 -34.75 2.02
CA LEU A 64 8.72 -34.20 3.38
C LEU A 64 7.77 -35.07 4.23
N ASN A 65 8.35 -35.67 5.27
CA ASN A 65 7.71 -36.60 6.19
C ASN A 65 6.78 -35.83 7.14
N PRO A 66 5.46 -36.07 7.18
CA PRO A 66 4.59 -35.40 8.15
C PRO A 66 4.61 -36.16 9.48
N GLY A 67 5.20 -35.52 10.51
CA GLY A 67 5.06 -35.92 11.90
C GLY A 67 3.65 -35.67 12.43
N HIS A 68 2.84 -36.73 12.44
CA HIS A 68 1.88 -37.15 13.47
C HIS A 68 0.85 -36.13 13.99
N VAL A 69 -0.43 -36.32 13.61
CA VAL A 69 -1.59 -35.81 14.37
C VAL A 69 -2.57 -36.97 14.55
N GLY A 70 -2.78 -37.40 15.80
CA GLY A 70 -3.83 -38.37 16.17
C GLY A 70 -5.17 -37.68 16.43
N PRO A 71 -6.31 -38.40 16.38
CA PRO A 71 -7.63 -37.78 16.53
C PRO A 71 -8.07 -37.79 17.99
N ALA A 72 -8.59 -36.66 18.47
CA ALA A 72 -9.42 -36.61 19.68
C ALA A 72 -10.66 -35.77 19.38
N GLY A 73 -11.80 -36.46 19.27
CA GLY A 73 -13.09 -35.84 19.03
C GLY A 73 -13.54 -34.96 20.19
N PHE A 74 -14.29 -33.90 19.89
CA PHE A 74 -15.00 -33.11 20.87
C PHE A 74 -16.44 -32.83 20.40
N HIS A 75 -17.37 -33.03 21.35
CA HIS A 75 -18.82 -33.12 21.19
C HIS A 75 -19.46 -31.80 20.75
N PHE A 76 -20.04 -31.76 19.55
CA PHE A 76 -20.57 -30.53 18.94
C PHE A 76 -22.03 -30.17 19.30
N LEU A 77 -22.70 -30.89 20.18
CA LEU A 77 -24.17 -30.88 20.19
C LEU A 77 -24.83 -30.22 21.41
N LYS A 78 -24.46 -28.99 21.82
CA LYS A 78 -25.25 -28.18 22.78
C LYS A 78 -25.22 -26.63 22.67
N TRP A 79 -24.62 -26.01 21.65
CA TRP A 79 -24.52 -24.53 21.54
C TRP A 79 -25.27 -23.89 20.36
N ALA A 80 -26.27 -24.56 19.80
CA ALA A 80 -26.92 -24.13 18.55
C ALA A 80 -27.85 -22.90 18.67
N SER A 81 -28.23 -22.43 19.86
CA SER A 81 -29.20 -21.34 20.01
C SER A 81 -28.61 -19.97 20.38
N GLY A 82 -27.35 -19.90 20.83
CA GLY A 82 -26.71 -18.63 21.24
C GLY A 82 -25.89 -17.92 20.14
N LEU A 83 -25.38 -18.67 19.16
CA LEU A 83 -24.51 -18.13 18.10
C LEU A 83 -25.28 -17.30 17.05
N ALA A 84 -26.57 -17.61 16.82
CA ALA A 84 -27.37 -16.93 15.80
C ALA A 84 -27.60 -15.44 16.10
N SER A 85 -27.77 -15.08 17.38
CA SER A 85 -28.02 -13.69 17.80
C SER A 85 -26.78 -12.81 17.67
N VAL A 86 -25.60 -13.36 17.99
CA VAL A 86 -24.31 -12.67 17.87
C VAL A 86 -23.95 -12.44 16.40
N LEU A 87 -24.24 -13.42 15.53
CA LEU A 87 -23.99 -13.30 14.09
C LEU A 87 -24.86 -12.21 13.43
N LEU A 88 -26.09 -11.99 13.89
CA LEU A 88 -26.92 -10.90 13.36
C LEU A 88 -26.39 -9.52 13.74
N VAL A 89 -26.00 -9.31 15.00
CA VAL A 89 -25.45 -8.01 15.45
C VAL A 89 -24.10 -7.73 14.80
N VAL A 90 -23.21 -8.73 14.75
CA VAL A 90 -21.89 -8.60 14.12
C VAL A 90 -22.01 -8.44 12.61
N GLY A 91 -22.96 -9.13 11.97
CA GLY A 91 -23.25 -8.98 10.55
C GLY A 91 -23.79 -7.59 10.20
N SER A 92 -24.69 -7.04 11.01
CA SER A 92 -25.18 -5.66 10.83
C SER A 92 -24.10 -4.60 11.06
N LEU A 93 -23.18 -4.82 12.02
CA LEU A 93 -22.01 -3.97 12.20
C LEU A 93 -21.06 -4.06 11.00
N PHE A 94 -20.78 -5.26 10.51
CA PHE A 94 -19.90 -5.49 9.36
C PHE A 94 -20.42 -4.81 8.08
N VAL A 95 -21.73 -4.91 7.81
CA VAL A 95 -22.39 -4.23 6.68
C VAL A 95 -22.35 -2.71 6.84
N TYR A 96 -22.54 -2.18 8.05
CA TYR A 96 -22.41 -0.75 8.34
C TYR A 96 -20.96 -0.26 8.13
N TYR A 97 -19.97 -1.04 8.56
CA TYR A 97 -18.56 -0.69 8.43
C TYR A 97 -18.04 -0.78 6.99
N GLU A 98 -18.46 -1.75 6.17
CA GLU A 98 -18.06 -1.81 4.76
C GLU A 98 -18.61 -0.66 3.92
N HIS A 99 -19.82 -0.17 4.21
CA HIS A 99 -20.47 0.86 3.38
C HIS A 99 -19.88 2.26 3.57
N HIS A 100 -19.23 2.52 4.72
CA HIS A 100 -18.72 3.85 5.09
C HIS A 100 -17.18 3.98 5.06
N ILE A 101 -16.42 2.93 4.72
CA ILE A 101 -14.98 3.07 4.47
C ILE A 101 -14.78 3.54 3.01
N PRO A 102 -14.29 4.77 2.76
CA PRO A 102 -13.84 5.13 1.42
C PRO A 102 -12.67 4.22 1.05
N LYS A 103 -12.79 3.46 -0.05
CA LYS A 103 -11.70 2.64 -0.59
C LYS A 103 -10.49 3.53 -0.82
N SER A 104 -9.47 3.44 0.04
CA SER A 104 -8.21 4.12 -0.18
C SER A 104 -7.56 3.49 -1.41
N GLU A 105 -7.55 4.21 -2.53
CA GLU A 105 -6.86 3.78 -3.73
C GLU A 105 -5.39 3.48 -3.41
N PRO A 106 -4.84 2.35 -3.88
CA PRO A 106 -3.42 2.03 -3.66
C PRO A 106 -2.57 3.13 -4.26
N ALA A 107 -1.64 3.67 -3.45
CA ALA A 107 -0.78 4.77 -3.84
C ALA A 107 -0.03 4.45 -5.16
N PRO A 108 0.02 5.40 -6.10
CA PRO A 108 0.57 5.14 -7.43
C PRO A 108 2.09 4.92 -7.37
N VAL A 109 2.54 3.76 -7.84
CA VAL A 109 3.96 3.45 -8.02
C VAL A 109 4.56 4.40 -9.07
N ILE A 110 5.51 5.22 -8.65
CA ILE A 110 6.28 6.14 -9.51
C ILE A 110 7.50 5.37 -10.04
N ARG A 111 7.62 5.20 -11.37
CA ARG A 111 8.82 4.62 -12.01
C ARG A 111 9.59 5.73 -12.75
N ALA A 112 10.92 5.64 -12.63
CA ALA A 112 11.98 6.45 -13.24
C ALA A 112 12.09 7.92 -12.76
N VAL A 113 12.28 8.10 -11.46
CA VAL A 113 12.88 9.31 -10.85
C VAL A 113 14.06 8.82 -10.03
N GLU A 114 15.10 9.63 -9.79
CA GLU A 114 16.14 9.27 -8.81
C GLU A 114 15.47 8.94 -7.48
N LEU A 115 15.30 7.64 -7.24
CA LEU A 115 14.48 7.17 -6.15
C LEU A 115 15.17 7.58 -4.85
N PRO A 116 14.43 8.12 -3.87
CA PRO A 116 14.95 8.28 -2.52
C PRO A 116 15.53 6.92 -2.06
N PRO A 117 16.53 6.92 -1.16
CA PRO A 117 17.26 5.71 -0.81
C PRO A 117 16.31 4.55 -0.55
N GLN A 118 16.55 3.36 -1.11
CA GLN A 118 15.62 2.21 -1.04
C GLN A 118 15.10 1.92 0.38
N ARG A 119 15.91 2.24 1.40
CA ARG A 119 15.54 2.20 2.81
C ARG A 119 14.36 3.12 3.14
N VAL A 120 14.35 4.36 2.66
CA VAL A 120 13.28 5.34 2.86
C VAL A 120 11.98 4.83 2.23
N THR A 121 12.02 4.40 0.98
CA THR A 121 10.84 3.88 0.28
C THR A 121 10.23 2.71 1.05
N ARG A 122 11.05 1.77 1.52
CA ARG A 122 10.61 0.66 2.38
C ARG A 122 10.01 1.12 3.71
N LEU A 123 10.55 2.19 4.32
CA LEU A 123 10.00 2.73 5.57
C LEU A 123 8.60 3.32 5.33
N VAL A 124 8.43 4.06 4.22
CA VAL A 124 7.14 4.63 3.80
C VAL A 124 6.12 3.54 3.49
N GLU A 125 6.51 2.51 2.73
CA GLU A 125 5.65 1.34 2.44
C GLU A 125 5.18 0.61 3.71
N LYS A 126 6.03 0.59 4.75
CA LYS A 126 5.69 0.01 6.06
C LYS A 126 4.95 0.98 6.99
N GLY A 127 4.58 2.18 6.53
CA GLY A 127 3.93 3.21 7.34
C GLY A 127 4.81 3.82 8.44
N ARG A 128 6.13 3.59 8.41
CA ARG A 128 7.10 4.09 9.40
C ARG A 128 7.55 5.51 9.05
N TYR A 129 6.59 6.42 8.95
CA TYR A 129 6.79 7.78 8.45
C TYR A 129 7.76 8.61 9.30
N ALA A 130 7.71 8.50 10.63
CA ALA A 130 8.61 9.25 11.52
C ALA A 130 10.08 8.89 11.31
N GLU A 131 10.39 7.61 11.06
CA GLU A 131 11.75 7.17 10.76
C GLU A 131 12.16 7.54 9.34
N ALA A 132 11.22 7.52 8.39
CA ALA A 132 11.45 7.99 7.04
C ALA A 132 11.80 9.48 7.01
N ILE A 133 11.16 10.31 7.85
CA ILE A 133 11.46 11.74 7.98
C ILE A 133 12.94 11.95 8.34
N GLY A 134 13.44 11.31 9.40
CA GLY A 134 14.85 11.51 9.80
C GLY A 134 15.86 11.12 8.71
N ALA A 135 15.57 10.05 7.96
CA ALA A 135 16.39 9.67 6.82
C ALA A 135 16.26 10.64 5.63
N LEU A 136 15.07 11.19 5.39
CA LEU A 136 14.81 12.12 4.29
C LEU A 136 15.37 13.52 4.56
N GLU A 137 15.33 14.02 5.80
CA GLU A 137 15.85 15.35 6.15
C GLU A 137 17.34 15.48 5.85
N THR A 138 18.11 14.41 6.10
CA THR A 138 19.54 14.37 5.74
C THR A 138 19.73 14.17 4.24
N HIS A 139 18.87 13.37 3.61
CA HIS A 139 18.94 13.11 2.17
C HIS A 139 18.69 14.36 1.33
N VAL A 140 17.64 15.13 1.61
CA VAL A 140 17.30 16.35 0.84
C VAL A 140 18.36 17.45 0.95
N GLN A 141 19.19 17.43 1.99
CA GLN A 141 20.32 18.36 2.13
C GLN A 141 21.50 17.99 1.24
N THR A 142 21.70 16.70 0.97
CA THR A 142 22.87 16.18 0.23
C THR A 142 22.54 15.93 -1.24
N LYS A 143 21.33 15.45 -1.54
CA LYS A 143 20.84 15.12 -2.88
C LYS A 143 19.38 15.55 -3.01
N PRO A 144 19.10 16.85 -3.22
CA PRO A 144 17.75 17.33 -3.40
C PRO A 144 17.18 16.84 -4.74
N SER A 145 15.95 16.31 -4.70
CA SER A 145 15.16 16.00 -5.89
C SER A 145 13.68 16.30 -5.62
N SER A 146 12.90 16.53 -6.67
CA SER A 146 11.45 16.74 -6.57
C SER A 146 10.77 15.59 -5.83
N SER A 147 11.09 14.35 -6.20
CA SER A 147 10.65 13.10 -5.56
C SER A 147 11.00 13.04 -4.07
N SER A 148 12.24 13.39 -3.69
CA SER A 148 12.66 13.36 -2.28
C SER A 148 11.93 14.41 -1.45
N TYR A 149 11.67 15.60 -2.01
CA TYR A 149 10.86 16.62 -1.35
C TYR A 149 9.38 16.24 -1.26
N LEU A 150 8.81 15.66 -2.32
CA LEU A 150 7.45 15.14 -2.32
C LEU A 150 7.27 14.08 -1.24
N LEU A 151 8.21 13.15 -1.13
CA LEU A 151 8.16 12.09 -0.13
C LEU A 151 8.33 12.63 1.29
N LEU A 152 9.23 13.61 1.50
CA LEU A 152 9.39 14.25 2.81
C LEU A 152 8.10 14.98 3.23
N GLY A 153 7.49 15.74 2.32
CA GLY A 153 6.21 16.39 2.56
C GLY A 153 5.12 15.38 2.87
N TYR A 154 5.04 14.29 2.11
CA TYR A 154 4.07 13.21 2.33
C TYR A 154 4.26 12.53 3.69
N CYS A 155 5.49 12.28 4.12
CA CYS A 155 5.76 11.72 5.43
C CYS A 155 5.33 12.69 6.54
N TYR A 156 5.61 13.99 6.39
CA TYR A 156 5.16 15.02 7.32
C TYR A 156 3.63 15.11 7.40
N TYR A 157 2.95 15.08 6.26
CA TYR A 157 1.50 15.01 6.18
C TYR A 157 0.95 13.78 6.90
N SER A 158 1.56 12.61 6.69
CA SER A 158 1.12 11.33 7.26
C SER A 158 1.29 11.22 8.77
N VAL A 159 2.12 12.07 9.38
CA VAL A 159 2.27 12.18 10.85
C VAL A 159 1.57 13.41 11.42
N ASN A 160 0.63 14.00 10.68
CA ASN A 160 -0.14 15.19 11.05
C ASN A 160 0.70 16.45 11.32
N GLN A 161 1.93 16.50 10.80
CA GLN A 161 2.79 17.69 10.86
C GLN A 161 2.57 18.56 9.62
N HIS A 162 1.32 18.99 9.41
CA HIS A 162 0.90 19.69 8.18
C HIS A 162 1.67 20.98 7.95
N SER A 163 2.00 21.74 9.00
CA SER A 163 2.82 22.96 8.89
C SER A 163 4.21 22.69 8.33
N LYS A 164 4.84 21.58 8.71
CA LYS A 164 6.15 21.17 8.18
C LYS A 164 6.06 20.56 6.79
N ALA A 165 4.90 20.04 6.38
CA ALA A 165 4.69 19.45 5.07
C ALA A 165 4.66 20.51 3.95
N VAL A 166 4.28 21.76 4.26
CA VAL A 166 4.15 22.86 3.29
C VAL A 166 5.45 23.12 2.52
N THR A 167 6.57 23.34 3.21
CA THR A 167 7.84 23.72 2.56
C THR A 167 8.38 22.62 1.62
N PRO A 168 8.44 21.34 2.01
CA PRO A 168 8.81 20.26 1.10
C PRO A 168 7.92 20.18 -0.13
N PHE A 169 6.59 20.30 0.00
CA PHE A 169 5.72 20.27 -1.17
C PHE A 169 5.95 21.45 -2.13
N LEU A 170 6.15 22.66 -1.61
CA LEU A 170 6.51 23.82 -2.43
C LEU A 170 7.82 23.59 -3.20
N ARG A 171 8.83 23.00 -2.56
CA ARG A 171 10.09 22.65 -3.23
C ARG A 171 9.92 21.55 -4.28
N ALA A 172 9.06 20.57 -4.02
CA ALA A 172 8.72 19.54 -5.00
C ALA A 172 8.08 20.18 -6.24
N ILE A 173 7.08 21.03 -6.07
CA ILE A 173 6.37 21.73 -7.17
C ILE A 173 7.33 22.54 -8.05
N ALA A 174 8.31 23.21 -7.45
CA ALA A 174 9.24 24.09 -8.16
C ALA A 174 10.17 23.37 -9.15
N SER A 175 10.40 22.07 -8.98
CA SER A 175 11.38 21.29 -9.76
C SER A 175 10.80 20.01 -10.38
N ALA A 176 9.51 19.77 -10.19
CA ALA A 176 8.82 18.55 -10.62
C ALA A 176 8.29 18.61 -12.05
N GLU A 177 8.29 17.44 -12.69
CA GLU A 177 7.44 17.12 -13.84
C GLU A 177 5.96 17.15 -13.47
N ASP A 178 5.08 17.27 -14.46
CA ASP A 178 3.65 17.57 -14.23
C ASP A 178 2.93 16.59 -13.32
N ARG A 179 3.28 15.28 -13.38
CA ARG A 179 2.67 14.26 -12.52
C ARG A 179 3.05 14.42 -11.04
N GLU A 180 4.33 14.63 -10.75
CA GLU A 180 4.80 14.83 -9.37
C GLU A 180 4.31 16.18 -8.82
N LYS A 181 4.27 17.19 -9.70
CA LYS A 181 3.74 18.52 -9.39
C LYS A 181 2.27 18.46 -9.00
N GLU A 182 1.47 17.69 -9.74
CA GLU A 182 0.06 17.44 -9.42
C GLU A 182 -0.10 16.80 -8.03
N GLN A 183 0.67 15.74 -7.74
CA GLN A 183 0.65 15.08 -6.43
C GLN A 183 1.08 16.00 -5.30
N ALA A 184 2.15 16.78 -5.50
CA ALA A 184 2.64 17.74 -4.51
C ALA A 184 1.59 18.82 -4.22
N ARG A 185 0.93 19.36 -5.26
CA ARG A 185 -0.18 20.32 -5.11
C ARG A 185 -1.35 19.72 -4.35
N TRP A 186 -1.70 18.46 -4.62
CA TRP A 186 -2.80 17.78 -3.95
C TRP A 186 -2.56 17.68 -2.44
N PHE A 187 -1.42 17.15 -2.02
CA PHE A 187 -1.11 17.04 -0.60
C PHE A 187 -0.82 18.39 0.06
N LEU A 188 -0.33 19.37 -0.70
CA LEU A 188 -0.21 20.75 -0.21
C LEU A 188 -1.58 21.36 0.05
N ALA A 189 -2.55 21.18 -0.86
CA ALA A 189 -3.92 21.63 -0.66
C ALA A 189 -4.54 21.00 0.59
N LYS A 190 -4.42 19.67 0.74
CA LYS A 190 -4.89 18.98 1.95
C LYS A 190 -4.20 19.49 3.20
N SER A 191 -2.90 19.72 3.16
CA SER A 191 -2.15 20.29 4.30
C SER A 191 -2.67 21.68 4.66
N TYR A 192 -2.99 22.53 3.69
CA TYR A 192 -3.60 23.83 3.95
C TYR A 192 -5.00 23.73 4.55
N LEU A 193 -5.81 22.75 4.15
CA LEU A 193 -7.12 22.52 4.78
C LEU A 193 -7.00 22.13 6.25
N GLU A 194 -6.07 21.24 6.59
CA GLU A 194 -5.78 20.87 7.99
C GLU A 194 -5.23 22.03 8.81
N LEU A 195 -4.61 23.02 8.15
CA LEU A 195 -4.12 24.26 8.77
C LEU A 195 -5.17 25.37 8.81
N HIS A 196 -6.42 25.08 8.43
CA HIS A 196 -7.52 26.05 8.33
C HIS A 196 -7.21 27.23 7.37
N GLN A 197 -6.50 26.94 6.28
CA GLN A 197 -6.11 27.89 5.24
C GLN A 197 -6.80 27.55 3.90
N PRO A 198 -8.14 27.66 3.81
CA PRO A 198 -8.90 27.20 2.65
C PRO A 198 -8.58 27.97 1.37
N ASP A 199 -8.21 29.25 1.45
CA ASP A 199 -7.89 30.05 0.27
C ASP A 199 -6.64 29.53 -0.46
N GLN A 200 -5.61 29.19 0.30
CA GLN A 200 -4.39 28.59 -0.25
C GLN A 200 -4.66 27.18 -0.79
N ALA A 201 -5.54 26.41 -0.14
CA ALA A 201 -5.96 25.12 -0.66
C ALA A 201 -6.70 25.26 -2.00
N ARG A 202 -7.63 26.23 -2.12
CA ARG A 202 -8.36 26.49 -3.36
C ARG A 202 -7.43 26.84 -4.51
N GLU A 203 -6.41 27.65 -4.27
CA GLU A 203 -5.40 28.00 -5.27
C GLU A 203 -4.72 26.74 -5.84
N GLN A 204 -4.23 25.85 -4.96
CA GLN A 204 -3.55 24.63 -5.38
C GLN A 204 -4.48 23.67 -6.13
N LEU A 205 -5.72 23.51 -5.68
CA LEU A 205 -6.71 22.66 -6.34
C LEU A 205 -7.10 23.21 -7.72
N SER A 206 -7.21 24.53 -7.86
CA SER A 206 -7.53 25.19 -9.13
C SER A 206 -6.44 24.95 -10.17
N GLU A 207 -5.17 24.96 -9.76
CA GLU A 207 -4.05 24.62 -10.63
C GLU A 207 -4.05 23.14 -11.07
N ILE A 208 -4.49 22.22 -10.20
CA ILE A 208 -4.67 20.80 -10.56
C ILE A 208 -5.76 20.66 -11.64
N VAL A 209 -6.92 21.29 -11.44
CA VAL A 209 -8.03 21.28 -12.41
C VAL A 209 -7.59 21.85 -13.76
N LYS A 210 -6.90 23.01 -13.74
CA LYS A 210 -6.41 23.69 -14.94
C LYS A 210 -5.43 22.84 -15.74
N THR A 211 -4.58 22.06 -15.06
CA THR A 211 -3.61 21.18 -15.72
C THR A 211 -4.30 19.96 -16.35
N GLY A 212 -5.50 19.60 -15.89
CA GLY A 212 -6.29 18.50 -16.47
C GLY A 212 -5.69 17.11 -16.24
N GLY A 213 -4.90 16.95 -15.18
CA GLY A 213 -4.24 15.71 -14.82
C GLY A 213 -5.19 14.69 -14.18
N ARG A 214 -4.63 13.63 -13.58
CA ARG A 214 -5.41 12.51 -13.02
C ARG A 214 -6.30 12.94 -11.86
N LEU A 215 -5.84 13.91 -11.06
CA LEU A 215 -6.51 14.38 -9.86
C LEU A 215 -7.46 15.56 -10.15
N ALA A 216 -7.63 15.96 -11.41
CA ALA A 216 -8.49 17.08 -11.78
C ALA A 216 -9.95 16.90 -11.33
N ALA A 217 -10.51 15.70 -11.51
CA ALA A 217 -11.89 15.42 -11.09
C ALA A 217 -12.06 15.50 -9.56
N ASP A 218 -11.11 14.93 -8.81
CA ASP A 218 -11.12 14.96 -7.35
C ASP A 218 -10.92 16.38 -6.81
N ALA A 219 -10.00 17.14 -7.42
CA ALA A 219 -9.75 18.53 -7.08
C ALA A 219 -10.98 19.41 -7.35
N GLN A 220 -11.67 19.20 -8.48
CA GLN A 220 -12.92 19.87 -8.79
C GLN A 220 -14.01 19.55 -7.76
N SER A 221 -14.12 18.28 -7.35
CA SER A 221 -15.09 17.86 -6.34
C SER A 221 -14.82 18.55 -5.01
N LEU A 222 -13.56 18.54 -4.56
CA LEU A 222 -13.15 19.17 -3.30
C LEU A 222 -13.34 20.69 -3.33
N LEU A 223 -13.06 21.36 -4.44
CA LEU A 223 -13.34 22.79 -4.61
C LEU A 223 -14.81 23.13 -4.39
N ARG A 224 -15.73 22.38 -5.01
CA ARG A 224 -17.18 22.58 -4.82
C ARG A 224 -17.58 22.43 -3.36
N THR A 225 -17.03 21.43 -2.66
CA THR A 225 -17.26 21.24 -1.23
C THR A 225 -16.85 22.48 -0.43
N LEU A 226 -15.67 23.06 -0.73
CA LEU A 226 -15.18 24.28 -0.09
C LEU A 226 -16.01 25.55 -0.42
N GLU A 227 -16.70 25.59 -1.55
CA GLU A 227 -17.59 26.69 -1.94
C GLU A 227 -18.95 26.61 -1.24
N THR A 228 -19.47 25.39 -1.07
CA THR A 228 -20.77 25.16 -0.39
C THR A 228 -20.70 25.32 1.13
N GLY A 229 -19.52 25.49 1.70
CA GLY A 229 -19.32 25.67 3.16
C GLY A 229 -19.55 24.39 3.97
N ILE A 230 -19.79 23.26 3.31
CA ILE A 230 -19.90 21.95 3.94
C ILE A 230 -18.47 21.43 4.11
N SER A 231 -17.88 21.56 5.30
CA SER A 231 -16.60 20.87 5.57
C SER A 231 -16.82 19.35 5.45
N PRO A 232 -15.92 18.61 4.78
CA PRO A 232 -15.98 17.14 4.73
C PRO A 232 -15.82 16.50 6.12
#